data_AF-F2PGW8-F1
#
_entry.id   AF-F2PGW8-F1
#
_cell.length_a   1.000
_cell.length_b   1.000
_cell.length_c   1.000
_cell.angle_alpha   90.00
_cell.angle_beta   90.00
_cell.angle_gamma   90.00
#
_symmetry.space_group_name_H-M   'P 1'
#
loop_
_entity.id
_entity.type
_entity.pdbx_description
1 polymer ?
#
loop_
_entity_poly.entity_id
_entity_poly.type
_entity_poly.pdbx_seq_one_letter_code
_entity_poly.pdbx_strand_id
1 'polypeptide(L)'
;REAALREKQAARRRYESLSARDSSQIYSEKDPKLPSLADDDELEADDRLALGRTAEGEVVEVEADEDEEDEELAAFEALSVQERLNRAVAYLRGEYNYCFWCKFRYESAAMEGCPGLTEEDHD
;
A
#
# COMPACT_ATOMS: atom_id res chain seq x y z
N ARG A 1 -23.10 -21.82 -16.74
CA ARG A 1 -22.06 -22.72 -16.16
C ARG A 1 -20.76 -22.68 -16.97
N GLU A 2 -20.79 -22.92 -18.29
CA GLU A 2 -19.61 -22.79 -19.16
C GLU A 2 -19.07 -21.36 -19.28
N ALA A 3 -19.95 -20.36 -19.38
CA ALA A 3 -19.55 -18.95 -19.47
C ALA A 3 -18.75 -18.49 -18.23
N ALA A 4 -19.24 -18.81 -17.03
CA ALA A 4 -18.57 -18.51 -15.77
C ALA A 4 -17.22 -19.24 -15.64
N LEU A 5 -17.10 -20.45 -16.19
CA LEU A 5 -15.86 -21.22 -16.16
C LEU A 5 -14.80 -20.62 -17.11
N ARG A 6 -15.24 -20.12 -18.26
CA ARG A 6 -14.41 -19.40 -19.24
C ARG A 6 -13.98 -18.02 -18.73
N GLU A 7 -14.84 -17.34 -18.00
CA GLU A 7 -14.55 -16.07 -17.33
C GLU A 7 -13.55 -16.24 -16.19
N LYS A 8 -13.73 -17.26 -15.34
CA LYS A 8 -12.75 -17.64 -14.30
C LYS A 8 -11.39 -18.01 -14.90
N GLN A 9 -11.36 -18.74 -16.02
CA GLN A 9 -10.11 -19.05 -16.72
C GLN A 9 -9.48 -17.81 -17.37
N ALA A 10 -10.27 -16.85 -17.84
CA ALA A 10 -9.78 -15.58 -18.37
C ALA A 10 -9.25 -14.67 -17.27
N ALA A 11 -9.91 -14.65 -16.10
CA ALA A 11 -9.45 -13.94 -14.90
C ALA A 11 -8.14 -14.56 -14.37
N ARG A 12 -8.05 -15.90 -14.30
CA ARG A 12 -6.80 -16.58 -13.93
C ARG A 12 -5.66 -16.30 -14.90
N ARG A 13 -5.93 -16.24 -16.21
CA ARG A 13 -4.93 -15.85 -17.22
C ARG A 13 -4.54 -14.37 -17.14
N ARG A 14 -5.46 -13.49 -16.73
CA ARG A 14 -5.17 -12.07 -16.47
C ARG A 14 -4.33 -11.93 -15.21
N TYR A 15 -4.64 -12.68 -14.16
CA TYR A 15 -3.85 -12.73 -12.94
C TYR A 15 -2.47 -13.34 -13.21
N GLU A 16 -2.37 -14.49 -13.88
CA GLU A 16 -1.09 -15.07 -14.37
C GLU A 16 -0.34 -14.08 -15.27
N SER A 17 -1.01 -13.27 -16.08
CA SER A 17 -0.37 -12.23 -16.91
C SER A 17 0.07 -10.99 -16.12
N LEU A 18 -0.57 -10.71 -14.98
CA LEU A 18 -0.25 -9.58 -14.09
C LEU A 18 0.75 -9.98 -13.00
N SER A 19 0.78 -11.25 -12.61
CA SER A 19 1.78 -11.87 -11.73
C SER A 19 3.00 -12.36 -12.51
N ALA A 20 2.83 -12.71 -13.80
CA ALA A 20 3.92 -12.74 -14.78
C ALA A 20 4.19 -11.37 -15.38
N ARG A 21 3.89 -10.28 -14.66
CA ARG A 21 4.76 -9.11 -14.73
C ARG A 21 6.14 -9.58 -14.31
N ASP A 22 6.85 -10.07 -15.31
CA ASP A 22 8.28 -10.19 -15.41
C ASP A 22 8.92 -9.25 -14.39
N SER A 23 9.37 -9.79 -13.25
CA SER A 23 10.03 -8.98 -12.21
C SER A 23 11.25 -8.24 -12.77
N SER A 24 11.77 -8.74 -13.91
CA SER A 24 12.70 -8.11 -14.85
C SER A 24 12.26 -6.74 -15.39
N GLN A 25 10.98 -6.36 -15.30
CA GLN A 25 10.46 -5.08 -15.80
C GLN A 25 10.27 -4.03 -14.69
N ILE A 26 10.32 -4.43 -13.42
CA ILE A 26 10.36 -3.50 -12.28
C ILE A 26 11.82 -3.21 -11.89
N TYR A 27 12.70 -4.19 -12.06
CA TYR A 27 14.12 -4.06 -11.81
C TYR A 27 14.89 -4.33 -13.09
N SER A 28 15.61 -3.32 -13.57
CA SER A 28 16.59 -3.50 -14.64
C SER A 28 17.72 -4.39 -14.11
N GLU A 29 17.56 -5.71 -14.24
CA GLU A 29 18.60 -6.72 -13.95
C GLU A 29 19.87 -6.52 -14.80
N LYS A 30 19.88 -5.53 -15.72
CA LYS A 30 20.92 -5.32 -16.73
C LYS A 30 21.50 -3.91 -16.72
N ASP A 31 21.33 -3.15 -15.64
CA ASP A 31 22.10 -1.92 -15.43
C ASP A 31 23.32 -2.20 -14.55
N PRO A 32 24.53 -2.38 -15.12
CA PRO A 32 25.74 -2.73 -14.37
C PRO A 32 26.24 -1.62 -13.42
N LYS A 33 25.49 -0.51 -13.32
CA LYS A 33 25.78 0.64 -12.46
C LYS A 33 24.83 0.75 -11.27
N LEU A 34 23.74 -0.02 -11.24
CA LEU A 34 22.86 -0.08 -10.09
C LEU A 34 23.34 -1.20 -9.17
N PRO A 35 23.33 -1.00 -7.84
CA PRO A 35 23.50 -2.11 -6.91
C PRO A 35 22.46 -3.18 -7.23
N SER A 36 22.88 -4.42 -7.45
CA SER A 36 21.95 -5.55 -7.47
C SER A 36 21.33 -5.67 -6.08
N LEU A 37 20.02 -5.92 -6.00
CA LEU A 37 19.51 -6.54 -4.78
C LEU A 37 20.27 -7.85 -4.60
N ALA A 38 20.61 -8.18 -3.35
CA ALA A 38 21.22 -9.45 -3.01
C ALA A 38 20.37 -10.58 -3.62
N ASP A 39 21.02 -11.54 -4.27
CA ASP A 39 20.31 -12.70 -4.81
C ASP A 39 19.57 -13.42 -3.66
N ASP A 40 18.44 -14.09 -3.93
CA ASP A 40 17.59 -14.69 -2.87
C ASP A 40 18.36 -15.65 -1.94
N ASP A 41 19.46 -16.23 -2.43
CA ASP A 41 20.39 -17.10 -1.71
C ASP A 41 21.31 -16.37 -0.71
N GLU A 42 21.41 -15.04 -0.82
CA GLU A 42 22.13 -14.18 0.13
C GLU A 42 21.23 -13.62 1.25
N LEU A 43 19.90 -13.79 1.16
CA LEU A 43 18.95 -13.30 2.15
C LEU A 43 18.85 -14.23 3.36
N GLU A 44 18.85 -13.65 4.56
CA GLU A 44 18.62 -14.42 5.77
C GLU A 44 17.16 -14.89 5.85
N ALA A 45 16.86 -15.82 6.77
CA ALA A 45 15.49 -16.29 6.97
C ALA A 45 14.54 -15.15 7.40
N ASP A 46 15.04 -14.19 8.18
CA ASP A 46 14.25 -13.02 8.62
C ASP A 46 13.99 -12.04 7.48
N ASP A 47 14.99 -11.78 6.63
CA ASP A 47 14.83 -10.92 5.44
C ASP A 47 13.81 -11.51 4.46
N ARG A 48 13.85 -12.83 4.26
CA ARG A 48 12.86 -13.53 3.42
C ARG A 48 11.46 -13.43 4.00
N LEU A 49 11.32 -13.57 5.32
CA LEU A 49 10.03 -13.40 5.99
C LEU A 49 9.49 -11.98 5.84
N ALA A 50 10.34 -10.96 5.98
CA ALA A 50 9.97 -9.55 5.78
C ALA A 50 9.51 -9.26 4.34
N LEU A 51 10.03 -10.00 3.35
CA LEU A 51 9.61 -9.94 1.95
C LEU A 51 8.39 -10.82 1.65
N GLY A 52 7.76 -11.43 2.66
CA GLY A 52 6.59 -12.29 2.48
C GLY A 52 6.93 -13.64 1.84
N ARG A 53 8.14 -14.17 2.11
CA ARG A 53 8.59 -15.48 1.63
C ARG A 53 8.87 -16.44 2.80
N THR A 54 8.77 -17.74 2.54
CA THR A 54 9.15 -18.78 3.49
C THR A 54 10.67 -18.86 3.64
N ALA A 55 11.14 -19.65 4.61
CA ALA A 55 12.58 -19.90 4.80
C ALA A 55 13.23 -20.58 3.58
N GLU A 56 12.44 -21.25 2.75
CA GLU A 56 12.83 -21.88 1.49
C GLU A 56 12.75 -20.93 0.29
N GLY A 57 12.37 -19.66 0.50
CA GLY A 57 12.25 -18.64 -0.53
C GLY A 57 10.95 -18.69 -1.34
N GLU A 58 9.99 -19.55 -0.96
CA GLU A 58 8.68 -19.63 -1.59
C GLU A 58 7.84 -18.40 -1.21
N VAL A 59 7.16 -17.78 -2.17
CA VAL A 59 6.27 -16.65 -1.87
C VAL A 59 5.11 -17.17 -1.02
N VAL A 60 4.90 -16.57 0.15
CA VAL A 60 3.72 -16.82 0.96
C VAL A 60 2.56 -16.11 0.26
N GLU A 61 1.76 -16.87 -0.48
CA GLU A 61 0.46 -16.39 -0.94
C GLU A 61 -0.41 -16.16 0.29
N VAL A 62 -0.51 -14.90 0.70
CA VAL A 62 -1.54 -14.49 1.65
C VAL A 62 -2.84 -14.61 0.88
N GLU A 63 -3.66 -15.62 1.21
CA GLU A 63 -5.08 -15.61 0.89
C GLU A 63 -5.68 -14.42 1.66
N ALA A 64 -5.54 -13.22 1.09
CA ALA A 64 -6.47 -12.16 1.38
C ALA A 64 -7.82 -12.71 0.91
N ASP A 65 -8.81 -12.73 1.80
CA ASP A 65 -10.19 -13.01 1.42
C ASP A 65 -10.66 -11.89 0.47
N GLU A 66 -10.24 -11.94 -0.80
CA GLU A 66 -10.60 -10.97 -1.86
C GLU A 66 -12.11 -10.98 -2.13
N ASP A 67 -12.84 -11.94 -1.57
CA ASP A 67 -14.29 -12.07 -1.65
C ASP A 67 -15.05 -11.17 -0.65
N GLU A 68 -14.37 -10.63 0.38
CA GLU A 68 -15.00 -9.70 1.34
C GLU A 68 -14.69 -8.25 0.91
N GLU A 69 -15.54 -7.69 0.05
CA GLU A 69 -15.50 -6.28 -0.32
C GLU A 69 -15.71 -5.43 0.94
N ASP A 70 -14.65 -4.75 1.42
CA ASP A 70 -14.76 -3.77 2.48
C ASP A 70 -15.56 -2.56 1.96
N GLU A 71 -16.86 -2.56 2.24
CA GLU A 71 -17.80 -1.50 1.85
C GLU A 71 -17.37 -0.12 2.39
N GLU A 72 -16.72 -0.06 3.55
CA GLU A 72 -16.22 1.19 4.13
C GLU A 72 -15.03 1.72 3.32
N LEU A 73 -14.08 0.85 2.98
CA LEU A 73 -12.93 1.21 2.15
C LEU A 73 -13.38 1.62 0.74
N ALA A 74 -14.28 0.87 0.12
CA ALA A 74 -14.83 1.21 -1.19
C ALA A 74 -15.55 2.57 -1.17
N ALA A 75 -16.32 2.86 -0.12
CA ALA A 75 -16.96 4.16 0.06
C ALA A 75 -15.94 5.30 0.26
N PHE A 76 -14.82 5.03 0.94
CA PHE A 76 -13.73 6.00 1.10
C PHE A 76 -12.97 6.25 -0.21
N GLU A 77 -12.67 5.21 -0.97
CA GLU A 77 -11.97 5.31 -2.25
C GLU A 77 -12.79 6.01 -3.32
N ALA A 78 -14.12 5.91 -3.26
CA ALA A 78 -15.05 6.62 -4.12
C ALA A 78 -15.09 8.14 -3.89
N LEU A 79 -14.56 8.63 -2.77
CA LEU A 79 -14.49 10.08 -2.48
C LEU A 79 -13.48 10.78 -3.40
N SER A 80 -13.66 12.08 -3.59
CA SER A 80 -12.65 12.89 -4.27
C SER A 80 -11.34 12.89 -3.49
N VAL A 81 -10.22 13.11 -4.20
CA VAL A 81 -8.89 13.22 -3.57
C VAL A 81 -8.87 14.23 -2.43
N GLN A 82 -9.55 15.36 -2.61
CA GLN A 82 -9.64 16.41 -1.59
C GLN A 82 -10.38 15.93 -0.34
N GLU A 83 -11.50 15.23 -0.49
CA GLU A 83 -12.27 14.70 0.63
C GLU A 83 -11.50 13.62 1.38
N ARG A 84 -10.80 12.74 0.65
CA ARG A 84 -9.92 11.71 1.25
C ARG A 84 -8.83 12.35 2.09
N LEU A 85 -8.17 13.38 1.56
CA LEU A 85 -7.16 14.15 2.28
C LEU A 85 -7.75 14.78 3.54
N ASN A 86 -8.89 15.49 3.42
CA ASN A 86 -9.53 16.15 4.56
C ASN A 86 -9.88 15.14 5.67
N ARG A 87 -10.40 13.96 5.32
CA ARG A 87 -10.74 12.91 6.29
C ARG A 87 -9.48 12.37 6.98
N ALA A 88 -8.41 12.11 6.24
CA ALA A 88 -7.14 11.65 6.79
C ALA A 88 -6.51 12.69 7.73
N VAL A 89 -6.46 13.97 7.32
CA VAL A 89 -5.92 15.06 8.14
C VAL A 89 -6.75 15.26 9.41
N ALA A 90 -8.08 15.21 9.30
CA ALA A 90 -8.96 15.30 10.46
C ALA A 90 -8.73 14.15 11.46
N TYR A 91 -8.57 12.92 10.95
CA TYR A 91 -8.26 11.76 11.78
C TYR A 91 -6.92 11.92 12.50
N LEU A 92 -5.87 12.36 11.79
CA LEU A 92 -4.54 12.59 12.39
C LEU A 92 -4.59 13.63 13.51
N ARG A 93 -5.39 14.68 13.36
CA ARG A 93 -5.57 15.70 14.38
C ARG A 93 -6.34 15.17 15.59
N GLY A 94 -7.43 14.46 15.37
CA GLY A 94 -8.30 13.97 16.44
C GLY A 94 -7.66 12.85 17.26
N GLU A 95 -7.02 11.90 16.59
CA GLU A 95 -6.48 10.70 17.25
C GLU A 95 -5.06 10.91 17.79
N TYR A 96 -4.24 11.68 17.06
CA TYR A 96 -2.82 11.80 17.39
C TYR A 96 -2.39 13.20 17.81
N ASN A 97 -3.31 14.17 17.84
CA ASN A 97 -2.98 15.60 17.99
C ASN A 97 -1.95 16.06 16.95
N TYR A 98 -1.99 15.49 15.74
CA TYR A 98 -0.98 15.75 14.71
C TYR A 98 -1.54 16.66 13.62
N CYS A 99 -0.89 17.81 13.37
CA CYS A 99 -1.21 18.63 12.22
C CYS A 99 -0.31 18.24 11.04
N PHE A 100 -0.95 17.79 9.95
CA PHE A 100 -0.26 17.47 8.70
C PHE A 100 0.46 18.70 8.11
N TRP A 101 -0.16 19.87 8.15
CA TRP A 101 0.38 21.10 7.58
C TRP A 101 1.56 21.66 8.38
N CYS A 102 1.47 21.70 9.72
CA CYS A 102 2.60 22.05 10.58
C CYS A 102 3.70 20.97 10.61
N LYS A 103 3.36 19.74 10.19
CA LYS A 103 4.21 18.54 10.31
C LYS A 103 4.64 18.27 11.77
N PHE A 104 3.76 18.56 12.71
CA PHE A 104 4.06 18.55 14.15
C PHE A 104 2.95 17.86 14.95
N ARG A 105 3.37 17.08 15.97
CA ARG A 105 2.50 16.44 16.94
C ARG A 105 2.44 17.29 18.21
N TYR A 106 1.24 17.72 18.58
CA TYR A 106 1.00 18.54 19.75
C TYR A 106 0.80 17.66 21.00
N GLU A 107 1.11 18.23 22.16
CA GLU A 107 0.99 17.54 23.44
C GLU A 107 -0.47 17.37 23.88
N SER A 108 -1.35 18.28 23.46
CA SER A 108 -2.76 18.31 23.86
C SER A 108 -3.69 18.44 22.65
N ALA A 109 -4.94 18.01 22.84
CA ALA A 109 -5.99 18.10 21.83
C ALA A 109 -6.38 19.55 21.47
N ALA A 110 -6.00 20.52 22.31
CA ALA A 110 -6.19 21.94 21.99
C ALA A 110 -5.27 22.40 20.84
N MET A 111 -4.18 21.66 20.58
CA MET A 111 -3.19 21.97 19.55
C MET A 111 -2.74 23.44 19.58
N GLU A 112 -2.41 23.94 20.79
CA GLU A 112 -2.06 25.34 21.01
C GLU A 112 -0.91 25.78 20.08
N GLY A 113 -1.14 26.86 19.33
CA GLY A 113 -0.19 27.39 18.36
C GLY A 113 -0.32 26.82 16.94
N CYS A 114 -1.31 25.96 16.66
CA CYS A 114 -1.66 25.58 15.29
C CYS A 114 -2.43 26.73 14.60
N PRO A 115 -1.99 27.22 13.41
CA PRO A 115 -2.65 28.33 12.70
C PRO A 115 -4.10 28.06 12.31
N GLY A 116 -4.44 26.82 12.00
CA GLY A 116 -5.80 26.43 11.66
C GLY A 116 -5.94 24.98 11.20
N LEU A 117 -6.95 24.73 10.36
CA LEU A 117 -7.33 23.37 9.92
C LEU A 117 -7.02 23.12 8.44
N THR A 118 -7.00 24.17 7.62
CA THR A 118 -6.78 24.07 6.17
C THR A 118 -5.33 24.37 5.83
N GLU A 119 -4.91 24.01 4.61
CA GLU A 119 -3.60 24.38 4.08
C GLU A 119 -3.39 25.90 4.09
N GLU A 120 -4.41 26.65 3.68
CA GLU A 120 -4.39 28.13 3.59
C GLU A 120 -4.09 28.82 4.92
N ASP A 121 -4.45 28.20 6.06
CA ASP A 121 -4.13 28.73 7.37
C ASP A 121 -2.61 28.68 7.67
N HIS A 122 -1.84 27.89 6.90
CA HIS A 122 -0.43 27.56 7.13
C HIS A 122 0.52 28.11 6.05
N ASP A 123 0.04 28.93 5.11
CA ASP A 123 0.85 29.71 4.16
C ASP A 123 1.54 30.91 4.83
#